data_AF-A0A2W5QFE4-F1
#
_entry.id   AF-A0A2W5QFE4-F1
#
_cell.length_a   1.000
_cell.length_b   1.000
_cell.length_c   1.000
_cell.angle_alpha   90.00
_cell.angle_beta   90.00
_cell.angle_gamma   90.00
#
_symmetry.space_group_name_H-M   'P 1'
#
loop_
_entity.id
_entity.type
_entity.pdbx_description
1 polymer ?
#
loop_
_entity_poly.entity_id
_entity_poly.type
_entity_poly.pdbx_seq_one_letter_code
_entity_poly.pdbx_strand_id
1 'polypeptide(L)'
;MARASRPERPSGQDFEAELARLQVATADGGSGGLSMLLSPVLRLVREHLGMDVVFVAQFVGENSVFRHVEARPGRRVMAVGEACARERSYCQRVVDGRLPPLERNVPAREDFSRLPTFDFPIGSYLSVPLRLQGGRIYGVLCCFSFAPNEDLGQRDLRRLEMAAQLATRLIEELGT
;
A
#
# COMPACT_ATOMS: atom_id res chain seq x y z
N MET A 1 24.75 6.54 15.99
CA MET A 1 23.52 5.76 16.27
C MET A 1 22.63 6.55 17.19
N ALA A 2 21.44 6.91 16.72
CA ALA A 2 20.27 7.18 17.56
C ALA A 2 19.08 6.65 16.75
N ARG A 3 18.47 5.55 17.20
CA ARG A 3 17.16 5.15 16.67
C ARG A 3 16.21 6.28 17.07
N ALA A 4 15.78 7.11 16.13
CA ALA A 4 14.68 8.03 16.40
C ALA A 4 13.53 7.16 16.90
N SER A 5 13.10 7.37 18.16
CA SER A 5 11.95 6.67 18.72
C SER A 5 10.78 6.87 17.78
N ARG A 6 10.33 5.79 17.16
CA ARG A 6 9.08 5.80 16.40
C ARG A 6 7.97 6.17 17.39
N PRO A 7 7.01 7.02 17.00
CA PRO A 7 5.82 7.24 17.82
C PRO A 7 5.14 5.89 18.11
N GLU A 8 4.57 5.74 19.31
CA GLU A 8 3.79 4.55 19.67
C GLU A 8 2.74 4.28 18.60
N ARG A 9 2.64 3.02 18.16
CA ARG A 9 1.65 2.66 17.15
C ARG A 9 0.25 2.69 17.75
N PRO A 10 -0.73 3.34 17.10
CA PRO A 10 -2.11 3.34 17.57
C PRO A 10 -2.66 1.92 17.69
N SER A 11 -3.68 1.75 18.54
CA SER A 11 -4.23 0.43 18.84
C SER A 11 -4.95 -0.19 17.62
N GLY A 12 -5.29 -1.48 17.73
CA GLY A 12 -6.08 -2.17 16.69
C GLY A 12 -7.46 -1.55 16.49
N GLN A 13 -8.11 -1.22 17.61
CA GLN A 13 -9.47 -0.70 17.65
C GLN A 13 -9.55 0.72 17.07
N ASP A 14 -8.53 1.55 17.31
CA ASP A 14 -8.47 2.91 16.76
C ASP A 14 -8.44 2.88 15.22
N PHE A 15 -7.64 1.98 14.64
CA PHE A 15 -7.56 1.82 13.18
C PHE A 15 -8.91 1.43 12.58
N GLU A 16 -9.57 0.42 13.15
CA GLU A 16 -10.86 -0.07 12.65
C GLU A 16 -11.95 1.01 12.77
N ALA A 17 -11.99 1.73 13.89
CA ALA A 17 -12.94 2.81 14.11
C ALA A 17 -12.73 3.99 13.13
N GLU A 18 -11.48 4.40 12.90
CA GLU A 18 -11.17 5.46 11.93
C GLU A 18 -11.45 5.03 10.49
N LEU A 19 -11.08 3.79 10.13
CA LEU A 19 -11.38 3.25 8.82
C LEU A 19 -12.90 3.20 8.58
N ALA A 20 -13.69 2.77 9.57
CA ALA A 20 -15.15 2.74 9.50
C ALA A 20 -15.75 4.13 9.27
N ARG A 21 -15.22 5.18 9.91
CA ARG A 21 -15.66 6.57 9.67
C ARG A 21 -15.41 7.01 8.23
N LEU A 22 -14.28 6.62 7.65
CA LEU A 22 -13.97 6.93 6.25
C LEU A 22 -14.92 6.22 5.27
N GLN A 23 -15.52 5.09 5.64
CA GLN A 23 -16.51 4.40 4.80
C GLN A 23 -17.83 5.15 4.70
N VAL A 24 -18.23 5.86 5.76
CA VAL A 24 -19.55 6.53 5.82
C VAL A 24 -19.57 7.85 5.04
N ALA A 25 -18.41 8.47 4.82
CA ALA A 25 -18.29 9.80 4.23
C ALA A 25 -18.39 9.84 2.68
N THR A 26 -18.72 8.73 2.01
CA THR A 26 -18.46 8.52 0.57
C THR A 26 -19.63 8.83 -0.35
N ALA A 27 -20.65 9.57 0.12
CA ALA A 27 -21.91 9.73 -0.59
C ALA A 27 -21.93 10.75 -1.75
N ASP A 28 -20.81 11.39 -2.13
CA ASP A 28 -20.82 12.38 -3.24
C ASP A 28 -19.52 12.39 -4.08
N GLY A 29 -19.65 12.19 -5.40
CA GLY A 29 -18.80 12.80 -6.43
C GLY A 29 -17.87 11.89 -7.25
N GLY A 30 -17.84 12.14 -8.58
CA GLY A 30 -17.11 11.39 -9.64
C GLY A 30 -15.57 11.37 -9.55
N SER A 31 -14.83 11.36 -10.67
CA SER A 31 -13.38 11.03 -10.68
C SER A 31 -12.48 11.91 -9.77
N GLY A 32 -12.92 13.13 -9.42
CA GLY A 32 -12.27 13.96 -8.39
C GLY A 32 -12.56 13.53 -6.94
N GLY A 33 -13.73 12.91 -6.70
CA GLY A 33 -14.13 12.33 -5.43
C GLY A 33 -13.33 11.09 -5.06
N LEU A 34 -12.98 10.22 -6.01
CA LEU A 34 -12.19 9.02 -5.71
C LEU A 34 -10.83 9.34 -5.06
N SER A 35 -10.12 10.35 -5.58
CA SER A 35 -8.86 10.79 -4.98
C SER A 35 -9.05 11.40 -3.59
N MET A 36 -10.13 12.16 -3.40
CA MET A 36 -10.49 12.76 -2.13
C MET A 36 -10.83 11.71 -1.05
N LEU A 37 -11.38 10.57 -1.45
CA LEU A 37 -11.76 9.48 -0.56
C LEU A 37 -10.62 8.49 -0.29
N LEU A 38 -9.76 8.22 -1.28
CA LEU A 38 -8.60 7.33 -1.08
C LEU A 38 -7.47 8.00 -0.29
N SER A 39 -7.28 9.32 -0.41
CA SER A 39 -6.18 10.01 0.27
C SER A 39 -6.22 9.85 1.80
N PRO A 40 -7.35 10.03 2.50
CA PRO A 40 -7.47 9.74 3.93
C PRO A 40 -7.18 8.28 4.29
N VAL A 41 -7.61 7.32 3.46
CA VAL A 41 -7.36 5.89 3.68
C VAL A 41 -5.87 5.58 3.62
N LEU A 42 -5.15 6.08 2.61
CA LEU A 42 -3.71 5.86 2.50
C LEU A 42 -2.94 6.53 3.62
N ARG A 43 -3.36 7.73 4.05
CA ARG A 43 -2.78 8.41 5.21
C ARG A 43 -2.94 7.61 6.49
N LEU A 44 -4.15 7.11 6.75
CA LEU A 44 -4.45 6.25 7.91
C LEU A 44 -3.53 5.02 7.93
N VAL A 45 -3.39 4.33 6.79
CA VAL A 45 -2.48 3.18 6.66
C VAL A 45 -1.03 3.61 6.94
N ARG A 46 -0.55 4.70 6.33
CA ARG A 46 0.82 5.18 6.50
C ARG A 46 1.15 5.44 7.97
N GLU A 47 0.22 6.09 8.67
CA GLU A 47 0.41 6.51 10.06
C GLU A 47 0.31 5.33 11.03
N HIS A 48 -0.72 4.48 10.91
CA HIS A 48 -0.93 3.37 11.83
C HIS A 48 0.08 2.22 11.64
N LEU A 49 0.55 1.97 10.43
CA LEU A 49 1.59 0.96 10.16
C LEU A 49 3.01 1.57 10.30
N GLY A 50 3.12 2.89 10.39
CA GLY A 50 4.39 3.60 10.54
C GLY A 50 5.29 3.54 9.30
N MET A 51 4.71 3.40 8.11
CA MET A 51 5.39 3.23 6.83
C MET A 51 5.84 4.56 6.23
N ASP A 52 6.82 4.52 5.31
CA ASP A 52 7.30 5.74 4.65
C ASP A 52 6.45 6.11 3.44
N VAL A 53 6.00 5.11 2.68
CA VAL A 53 5.20 5.28 1.46
C VAL A 53 4.06 4.26 1.43
N VAL A 54 2.87 4.71 1.01
CA VAL A 54 1.68 3.89 0.74
C VAL A 54 1.15 4.30 -0.63
N PHE A 55 0.73 3.33 -1.45
CA PHE A 55 0.18 3.62 -2.77
C PHE A 55 -0.87 2.61 -3.23
N VAL A 56 -1.76 3.08 -4.11
CA VAL A 56 -2.62 2.24 -4.95
C VAL A 56 -2.02 2.23 -6.35
N ALA A 57 -1.72 1.03 -6.86
CA ALA A 57 -1.27 0.85 -8.23
C ALA A 57 -2.30 0.03 -9.01
N GLN A 58 -2.69 0.51 -10.18
CA GLN A 58 -3.55 -0.21 -11.13
C GLN A 58 -2.70 -1.01 -12.10
N PHE A 59 -3.12 -2.24 -12.41
CA PHE A 59 -2.53 -2.99 -13.50
C PHE A 59 -3.21 -2.61 -14.83
N VAL A 60 -2.42 -2.12 -15.78
CA VAL A 60 -2.84 -1.69 -17.12
C VAL A 60 -1.92 -2.34 -18.15
N GLY A 61 -2.39 -3.44 -18.75
CA GLY A 61 -1.55 -4.28 -19.61
C GLY A 61 -0.35 -4.84 -18.84
N GLU A 62 0.85 -4.60 -19.36
CA GLU A 62 2.13 -4.98 -18.76
C GLU A 62 2.66 -3.94 -17.75
N ASN A 63 1.88 -2.90 -17.45
CA ASN A 63 2.31 -1.82 -16.56
C ASN A 63 1.55 -1.81 -15.24
N SER A 64 2.25 -1.39 -14.19
CA SER A 64 1.69 -0.99 -12.90
C SER A 64 1.71 0.53 -12.83
N VAL A 65 0.54 1.18 -12.93
CA VAL A 65 0.37 2.63 -12.92
C VAL A 65 -0.02 3.10 -11.51
N PHE A 66 0.76 4.00 -10.91
CA PHE A 66 0.48 4.54 -9.58
C PHE A 66 -0.68 5.54 -9.65
N ARG A 67 -1.84 5.17 -9.13
CA ARG A 67 -3.05 6.01 -9.15
C ARG A 67 -3.13 6.94 -7.96
N HIS A 68 -2.68 6.47 -6.80
CA HIS A 68 -2.66 7.27 -5.57
C HIS A 68 -1.37 6.96 -4.81
N VAL A 69 -0.71 8.00 -4.30
CA VAL A 69 0.54 7.88 -3.55
C VAL A 69 0.46 8.82 -2.34
N GLU A 70 0.74 8.28 -1.16
CA GLU A 70 0.89 9.01 0.09
C GLU A 70 2.27 8.68 0.66
N ALA A 71 3.06 9.70 0.97
CA ALA A 71 4.43 9.54 1.45
C ALA A 71 4.70 10.48 2.62
N ARG A 72 5.61 10.07 3.51
CA ARG A 72 6.12 10.97 4.55
C ARG A 72 6.75 12.21 3.92
N PRO A 73 6.70 13.38 4.59
CA PRO A 73 7.42 14.56 4.16
C PRO A 73 8.91 14.26 3.89
N GLY A 74 9.44 14.71 2.75
CA GLY A 74 10.83 14.47 2.35
C GLY A 74 11.15 13.04 1.89
N ARG A 75 10.14 12.18 1.69
CA ARG A 75 10.29 10.77 1.28
C ARG A 75 9.59 10.42 -0.03
N ARG A 76 9.28 11.42 -0.86
CA ARG A 76 8.63 11.23 -2.16
C ARG A 76 9.62 10.64 -3.16
N VAL A 77 9.43 9.37 -3.51
CA VAL A 77 10.21 8.62 -4.51
C VAL A 77 9.37 8.06 -5.65
N MET A 78 8.06 8.36 -5.65
CA MET A 78 7.07 7.92 -6.63
C MET A 78 6.05 9.05 -6.81
N ALA A 79 5.52 9.19 -8.02
CA ALA A 79 4.48 10.16 -8.34
C ALA A 79 3.22 9.51 -8.92
N VAL A 80 2.08 10.16 -8.71
CA VAL A 80 0.83 9.76 -9.38
C VAL A 80 0.99 9.89 -10.89
N GLY A 81 0.57 8.87 -11.62
CA GLY A 81 0.69 8.77 -13.08
C GLY A 81 1.96 8.10 -13.57
N GLU A 82 3.00 7.96 -12.72
CA GLU A 82 4.15 7.13 -13.06
C GLU A 82 3.76 5.66 -13.19
N ALA A 83 4.51 4.94 -14.02
CA ALA A 83 4.30 3.53 -14.26
C ALA A 83 5.63 2.76 -14.21
N CYS A 84 5.57 1.51 -13.77
CA CYS A 84 6.68 0.58 -13.88
C CYS A 84 6.24 -0.72 -14.55
N ALA A 85 7.20 -1.43 -15.15
CA ALA A 85 6.96 -2.76 -15.72
C ALA A 85 6.45 -3.70 -14.63
N ARG A 86 5.30 -4.32 -14.86
CA ARG A 86 4.58 -5.11 -13.87
C ARG A 86 5.42 -6.31 -13.43
N GLU A 87 6.11 -6.96 -14.37
CA GLU A 87 6.99 -8.13 -14.14
C GLU A 87 8.17 -7.79 -13.22
N ARG A 88 8.57 -6.51 -13.18
CA ARG A 88 9.64 -5.97 -12.34
C ARG A 88 9.15 -5.38 -11.02
N SER A 89 7.85 -5.46 -10.71
CA SER A 89 7.32 -4.96 -9.44
C SER A 89 7.28 -6.06 -8.36
N TYR A 90 7.52 -5.69 -7.09
CA TYR A 90 7.26 -6.60 -5.96
C TYR A 90 5.76 -6.93 -5.86
N CYS A 91 4.91 -5.94 -6.09
CA CYS A 91 3.46 -6.04 -6.11
C CYS A 91 2.94 -7.19 -6.98
N GLN A 92 3.45 -7.31 -8.20
CA GLN A 92 3.06 -8.40 -9.09
C GLN A 92 3.53 -9.76 -8.58
N ARG A 93 4.75 -9.83 -8.05
CA ARG A 93 5.28 -11.07 -7.48
C ARG A 93 4.46 -11.54 -6.27
N VAL A 94 3.93 -10.62 -5.47
CA VAL A 94 2.98 -10.95 -4.39
C VAL A 94 1.67 -11.50 -4.95
N VAL A 95 1.11 -10.86 -5.98
CA VAL A 95 -0.10 -11.36 -6.67
C VAL A 95 0.10 -12.77 -7.22
N ASP A 96 1.28 -13.06 -7.78
CA ASP A 96 1.63 -14.37 -8.34
C ASP A 96 2.03 -15.41 -7.27
N GLY A 97 2.06 -15.05 -5.98
CA GLY A 97 2.54 -15.93 -4.92
C GLY A 97 4.06 -16.19 -4.93
N ARG A 98 4.82 -15.42 -5.71
CA ARG A 98 6.29 -15.50 -5.81
C ARG A 98 7.00 -14.70 -4.72
N LEU A 99 6.30 -13.81 -4.04
CA LEU A 99 6.76 -13.09 -2.85
C LEU A 99 5.70 -13.15 -1.75
N PRO A 100 6.10 -13.17 -0.46
CA PRO A 100 5.14 -13.08 0.63
C PRO A 100 4.46 -11.70 0.64
N PRO A 101 3.22 -11.59 1.15
CA PRO A 101 2.52 -10.30 1.23
C PRO A 101 3.08 -9.36 2.31
N LEU A 102 4.00 -9.85 3.16
CA LEU A 102 4.70 -9.09 4.19
C LEU A 102 6.16 -9.51 4.21
N GLU A 103 7.07 -8.54 4.13
CA GLU A 103 8.50 -8.71 4.33
C GLU A 103 9.03 -7.65 5.29
N ARG A 104 9.69 -8.09 6.37
CA ARG A 104 10.22 -7.22 7.42
C ARG A 104 11.59 -6.68 7.08
N ASN A 105 12.36 -7.44 6.31
CA ASN A 105 13.75 -7.14 6.01
C ASN A 105 14.12 -7.68 4.63
N VAL A 106 13.80 -6.91 3.59
CA VAL A 106 14.07 -7.30 2.20
C VAL A 106 15.57 -7.58 1.96
N PRO A 107 16.52 -6.74 2.44
CA PRO A 107 17.95 -7.03 2.27
C PRO A 107 18.44 -8.32 2.94
N ALA A 108 17.72 -8.84 3.94
CA ALA A 108 18.08 -10.08 4.64
C ALA A 108 17.51 -11.34 3.98
N ARG A 109 16.75 -11.21 2.88
CA ARG A 109 16.22 -12.36 2.15
C ARG A 109 17.31 -13.16 1.46
N GLU A 110 17.18 -14.47 1.48
CA GLU A 110 18.10 -15.38 0.77
C GLU A 110 18.12 -15.10 -0.75
N ASP A 111 16.97 -14.77 -1.34
CA ASP A 111 16.82 -14.50 -2.77
C ASP A 111 16.98 -13.01 -3.14
N PHE A 112 17.49 -12.16 -2.23
CA PHE A 112 17.57 -10.71 -2.43
C PHE A 112 18.23 -10.31 -3.75
N SER A 113 19.32 -10.98 -4.15
CA SER A 113 20.04 -10.72 -5.40
C SER A 113 19.24 -11.01 -6.68
N ARG A 114 18.12 -11.74 -6.57
CA ARG A 114 17.21 -12.10 -7.67
C ARG A 114 15.95 -11.23 -7.70
N LEU A 115 15.80 -10.34 -6.73
CA LEU A 115 14.68 -9.41 -6.67
C LEU A 115 14.91 -8.23 -7.63
N PRO A 116 13.82 -7.65 -8.17
CA PRO A 116 13.91 -6.39 -8.88
C PRO A 116 14.60 -5.30 -8.04
N THR A 117 15.41 -4.50 -8.71
CA THR A 117 16.10 -3.33 -8.15
C THR A 117 15.35 -2.04 -8.50
N PHE A 118 15.42 -1.06 -7.61
CA PHE A 118 14.82 0.26 -7.79
C PHE A 118 15.88 1.33 -7.48
N ASP A 119 15.65 2.57 -7.92
CA ASP A 119 16.55 3.71 -7.65
C ASP A 119 16.54 4.16 -6.18
N PHE A 120 15.70 3.52 -5.36
CA PHE A 120 15.61 3.72 -3.93
C PHE A 120 15.57 2.37 -3.20
N PRO A 121 16.04 2.29 -1.95
CA PRO A 121 16.01 1.04 -1.20
C PRO A 121 14.59 0.71 -0.73
N ILE A 122 14.26 -0.57 -0.73
CA ILE A 122 13.08 -1.10 -0.03
C ILE A 122 13.61 -1.96 1.11
N GLY A 123 13.42 -1.52 2.35
CA GLY A 123 13.86 -2.25 3.53
C GLY A 123 12.79 -3.19 4.07
N SER A 124 11.52 -2.80 3.97
CA SER A 124 10.36 -3.60 4.37
C SER A 124 9.14 -3.24 3.51
N TYR A 125 8.22 -4.17 3.30
CA TYR A 125 6.98 -3.91 2.58
C TYR A 125 5.81 -4.78 3.05
N LEU A 126 4.61 -4.30 2.77
CA LEU A 126 3.38 -5.09 2.74
C LEU A 126 2.65 -4.81 1.42
N SER A 127 2.06 -5.83 0.81
CA SER A 127 1.28 -5.68 -0.41
C SER A 127 0.11 -6.65 -0.43
N VAL A 128 -1.06 -6.14 -0.80
CA VAL A 128 -2.28 -6.94 -0.95
C VAL A 128 -2.99 -6.57 -2.26
N PRO A 129 -3.59 -7.55 -2.96
CA PRO A 129 -4.32 -7.30 -4.19
C PRO A 129 -5.65 -6.58 -3.92
N LEU A 130 -6.01 -5.66 -4.82
CA LEU A 130 -7.33 -5.04 -4.90
C LEU A 130 -8.19 -5.89 -5.84
N ARG A 131 -9.12 -6.67 -5.27
CA ARG A 131 -9.96 -7.62 -6.01
C ARG A 131 -11.36 -7.04 -6.17
N LEU A 132 -11.72 -6.68 -7.39
CA LEU A 132 -13.07 -6.22 -7.73
C LEU A 132 -14.07 -7.37 -7.65
N GLN A 133 -15.36 -7.03 -7.66
CA GLN A 133 -16.47 -7.92 -7.90
C GLN A 133 -16.21 -8.77 -9.16
N GLY A 134 -16.56 -10.05 -9.07
CA GLY A 134 -16.22 -11.04 -10.09
C GLY A 134 -14.78 -11.59 -10.00
N GLY A 135 -13.99 -11.17 -9.01
CA GLY A 135 -12.67 -11.77 -8.71
C GLY A 135 -11.51 -11.22 -9.53
N ARG A 136 -11.76 -10.25 -10.42
CA ARG A 136 -10.72 -9.59 -11.22
C ARG A 136 -9.81 -8.77 -10.31
N ILE A 137 -8.49 -8.93 -10.47
CA ILE A 137 -7.50 -8.09 -9.79
C ILE A 137 -7.37 -6.77 -10.56
N TYR A 138 -7.78 -5.67 -9.92
CA TYR A 138 -7.58 -4.31 -10.43
C TYR A 138 -6.12 -3.89 -10.35
N GLY A 139 -5.45 -4.29 -9.27
CA GLY A 139 -4.12 -3.85 -8.92
C GLY A 139 -3.78 -4.20 -7.49
N VAL A 140 -3.06 -3.33 -6.79
CA VAL A 140 -2.63 -3.55 -5.41
C VAL A 140 -2.78 -2.29 -4.54
N LEU A 141 -2.95 -2.53 -3.24
CA LEU A 141 -2.61 -1.58 -2.20
C LEU A 141 -1.28 -2.05 -1.59
N CYS A 142 -0.27 -1.19 -1.60
CA CYS A 142 1.08 -1.52 -1.16
C CYS A 142 1.62 -0.41 -0.26
N CYS A 143 2.46 -0.80 0.70
CA CYS A 143 3.21 0.13 1.51
C CYS A 143 4.63 -0.39 1.74
N PHE A 144 5.58 0.53 1.85
CA PHE A 144 6.97 0.19 2.12
C PHE A 144 7.68 1.24 2.95
N SER A 145 8.81 0.83 3.51
CA SER A 145 9.76 1.69 4.20
C SER A 145 11.16 1.47 3.64
N PHE A 146 11.97 2.52 3.66
CA PHE A 146 13.37 2.45 3.19
C PHE A 146 14.24 1.60 4.12
N ALA A 147 13.86 1.53 5.40
CA ALA A 147 14.52 0.70 6.41
C ALA A 147 13.73 -0.60 6.69
N PRO A 148 14.42 -1.66 7.14
CA PRO A 148 13.77 -2.83 7.73
C PRO A 148 12.88 -2.45 8.91
N ASN A 149 11.87 -3.29 9.17
CA ASN A 149 10.89 -3.08 10.23
C ASN A 149 10.49 -4.41 10.86
N GLU A 150 11.26 -4.84 11.86
CA GLU A 150 11.06 -6.10 12.58
C GLU A 150 9.75 -6.17 13.35
N ASP A 151 9.17 -5.01 13.66
CA ASP A 151 7.93 -4.92 14.41
C ASP A 151 6.69 -5.17 13.53
N LEU A 152 6.83 -5.31 12.20
CA LEU A 152 5.72 -5.62 11.29
C LEU A 152 5.21 -7.04 11.54
N GLY A 153 3.90 -7.21 11.69
CA GLY A 153 3.32 -8.52 11.92
C GLY A 153 2.03 -8.77 11.16
N GLN A 154 1.44 -9.94 11.40
CA GLN A 154 0.18 -10.32 10.76
C GLN A 154 -0.97 -9.38 11.09
N ARG A 155 -0.90 -8.66 12.22
CA ARG A 155 -1.87 -7.61 12.55
C ARG A 155 -1.81 -6.44 11.56
N ASP A 156 -0.61 -6.06 11.13
CA ASP A 156 -0.41 -4.97 10.16
C ASP A 156 -0.88 -5.40 8.77
N LEU A 157 -0.62 -6.66 8.39
CA LEU A 157 -1.16 -7.23 7.15
C LEU A 157 -2.69 -7.20 7.14
N ARG A 158 -3.36 -7.64 8.23
CA ARG A 158 -4.83 -7.57 8.33
C ARG A 158 -5.37 -6.14 8.21
N ARG A 159 -4.68 -5.15 8.80
CA ARG A 159 -5.05 -3.74 8.66
C ARG A 159 -4.94 -3.27 7.21
N LEU A 160 -3.89 -3.67 6.50
CA LEU A 160 -3.74 -3.38 5.08
C LEU A 160 -4.84 -4.05 4.25
N GLU A 161 -5.21 -5.29 4.56
CA GLU A 161 -6.31 -6.01 3.92
C GLU A 161 -7.66 -5.29 4.12
N MET A 162 -7.95 -4.81 5.33
CA MET A 162 -9.17 -4.02 5.60
C MET A 162 -9.17 -2.71 4.81
N ALA A 163 -8.05 -1.99 4.77
CA ALA A 163 -7.93 -0.78 3.95
C ALA A 163 -8.08 -1.07 2.45
N ALA A 164 -7.56 -2.21 1.97
CA ALA A 164 -7.70 -2.66 0.59
C ALA A 164 -9.15 -2.99 0.24
N GLN A 165 -9.92 -3.57 1.16
CA GLN A 165 -11.36 -3.81 0.97
C GLN A 165 -12.12 -2.50 0.82
N LEU A 166 -11.85 -1.49 1.66
CA LEU A 166 -12.46 -0.17 1.51
C LEU A 166 -12.03 0.48 0.18
N ALA A 167 -10.73 0.50 -0.12
CA ALA A 167 -10.22 1.08 -1.35
C ALA A 167 -10.84 0.44 -2.60
N THR A 168 -11.01 -0.89 -2.60
CA THR A 168 -11.67 -1.62 -3.68
C THR A 168 -13.11 -1.12 -3.86
N ARG A 169 -13.90 -1.03 -2.80
CA ARG A 169 -15.29 -0.54 -2.89
C ARG A 169 -15.37 0.87 -3.48
N LEU A 170 -14.51 1.78 -3.02
CA LEU A 170 -14.45 3.15 -3.54
C LEU A 170 -14.12 3.17 -5.04
N ILE A 171 -13.17 2.35 -5.47
CA ILE A 171 -12.79 2.22 -6.88
C ILE A 171 -13.95 1.68 -7.72
N GLU A 172 -14.75 0.76 -7.19
CA GLU A 172 -15.92 0.21 -7.89
C GLU A 172 -17.08 1.18 -7.99
N GLU A 173 -17.34 1.95 -6.93
CA GLU A 173 -18.47 2.88 -6.86
C GLU A 173 -18.23 4.16 -7.67
N LEU A 174 -16.97 4.59 -7.82
CA LEU A 174 -16.62 5.92 -8.36
C LEU A 174 -15.64 5.89 -9.54
N GLY A 175 -15.14 4.71 -9.91
CA GLY A 175 -14.15 4.51 -10.96
C GLY A 175 -14.71 4.12 -12.33
N THR A 176 -16.04 4.10 -12.50
CA THR A 176 -16.73 3.86 -13.78
C THR A 176 -17.09 5.15 -14.50
#